data_AF-A0A953E5I2-F1
#
_entry.id   AF-A0A953E5I2-F1
#
_cell.length_a   1.000
_cell.length_b   1.000
_cell.length_c   1.000
_cell.angle_alpha   90.00
_cell.angle_beta   90.00
_cell.angle_gamma   90.00
#
_symmetry.space_group_name_H-M   'P 1'
#
loop_
_entity.id
_entity.type
_entity.pdbx_description
1 polymer ?
#
loop_
_entity_poly.entity_id
_entity_poly.type
_entity_poly.pdbx_seq_one_letter_code
_entity_poly.pdbx_strand_id
1 'polypeptide(L)'
;MQNLSPEIRACIEECLRCHSVCLGMAMNHCLQQGGKHVEPQHFKLMMACAEICQTAANFMLIGTSHHKHTCAECAEICEECARSCEQVGGMGECVQACRRCAESCRKMAA
;
A
#
# COMPACT_ATOMS: atom_id res chain seq x y z
N MET A 1 -10.22 -21.92 2.16
CA MET A 1 -9.88 -20.65 2.86
C MET A 1 -10.57 -20.63 4.23
N GLN A 2 -10.21 -21.56 5.12
CA GLN A 2 -10.87 -21.71 6.42
C GLN A 2 -10.33 -20.70 7.45
N ASN A 3 -11.27 -19.97 8.08
CA ASN A 3 -11.17 -19.16 9.32
C ASN A 3 -10.14 -18.02 9.44
N LEU A 4 -10.00 -17.16 8.42
CA LEU A 4 -9.45 -15.80 8.66
C LEU A 4 -10.47 -14.95 9.42
N SER A 5 -10.02 -14.19 10.42
CA SER A 5 -10.87 -13.23 11.13
C SER A 5 -11.40 -12.16 10.16
N PRO A 6 -12.56 -11.54 10.44
CA PRO A 6 -13.09 -10.45 9.61
C PRO A 6 -12.07 -9.31 9.42
N GLU A 7 -11.30 -8.99 10.46
CA GLU A 7 -10.29 -7.92 10.44
C GLU A 7 -9.12 -8.26 9.52
N ILE A 8 -8.62 -9.51 9.57
CA ILE A 8 -7.55 -9.97 8.68
C ILE A 8 -8.04 -9.94 7.22
N ARG A 9 -9.28 -10.38 6.94
CA ARG A 9 -9.84 -10.33 5.57
C ARG A 9 -9.94 -8.89 5.07
N ALA A 10 -10.45 -7.98 5.90
CA ALA A 10 -10.55 -6.58 5.54
C ALA A 10 -9.15 -5.98 5.27
N CYS A 11 -8.14 -6.32 6.07
CA CYS A 11 -6.77 -5.85 5.84
C CYS A 11 -6.16 -6.40 4.55
N ILE A 12 -6.40 -7.68 4.22
CA ILE A 12 -6.00 -8.27 2.94
C ILE A 12 -6.61 -7.48 1.77
N GLU A 13 -7.90 -7.17 1.84
CA GLU A 13 -8.60 -6.42 0.79
C GLU A 13 -8.07 -4.99 0.65
N GLU A 14 -7.80 -4.29 1.76
CA GLU A 14 -7.17 -2.96 1.74
C GLU A 14 -5.76 -3.01 1.12
N CYS A 15 -4.95 -4.02 1.48
CA CYS A 15 -3.61 -4.21 0.93
C CYS A 15 -3.64 -4.47 -0.58
N LEU A 16 -4.48 -5.40 -1.04
CA LEU A 16 -4.58 -5.73 -2.46
C LEU A 16 -5.10 -4.54 -3.30
N ARG A 17 -6.03 -3.76 -2.74
CA ARG A 17 -6.50 -2.52 -3.36
C ARG A 17 -5.40 -1.46 -3.42
N CYS A 18 -4.66 -1.26 -2.33
CA CYS A 18 -3.56 -0.30 -2.30
C CYS A 18 -2.45 -0.69 -3.28
N HIS A 19 -2.10 -1.97 -3.35
CA HIS A 19 -1.18 -2.53 -4.33
C HIS A 19 -1.59 -2.18 -5.77
N SER A 20 -2.84 -2.51 -6.15
CA SER A 20 -3.30 -2.31 -7.52
C SER A 20 -3.36 -0.82 -7.89
N VAL A 21 -3.79 0.04 -6.97
CA VAL A 21 -3.83 1.49 -7.17
C VAL A 21 -2.41 2.06 -7.30
N CYS A 22 -1.50 1.73 -6.38
CA CYS A 22 -0.13 2.25 -6.43
C CYS A 22 0.60 1.81 -7.71
N LEU A 23 0.57 0.52 -8.04
CA LEU A 23 1.20 0.01 -9.24
C LEU A 23 0.54 0.59 -10.50
N GLY A 24 -0.79 0.58 -10.56
CA GLY A 24 -1.56 1.07 -11.69
C GLY A 24 -1.32 2.55 -11.96
N MET A 25 -1.37 3.38 -10.92
CA MET A 25 -1.13 4.82 -11.06
C MET A 25 0.34 5.12 -11.36
N ALA A 26 1.30 4.42 -10.75
CA ALA A 26 2.71 4.60 -11.08
C ALA A 26 2.96 4.34 -12.58
N MET A 27 2.46 3.22 -13.11
CA MET A 27 2.70 2.81 -14.49
C MET A 27 1.90 3.63 -15.51
N ASN A 28 0.65 3.98 -15.21
CA ASN A 28 -0.26 4.53 -16.22
C ASN A 28 -0.53 6.02 -16.06
N HIS A 29 -0.40 6.58 -14.85
CA HIS A 29 -0.56 8.01 -14.62
C HIS A 29 0.81 8.69 -14.51
N CYS A 30 1.65 8.26 -13.58
CA CYS A 30 2.89 8.96 -13.27
C CYS A 30 3.87 8.97 -14.45
N LEU A 31 4.08 7.81 -15.09
CA LEU A 31 4.94 7.73 -16.28
C LEU A 31 4.45 8.60 -17.45
N GLN A 32 3.14 8.75 -17.62
CA GLN A 32 2.57 9.59 -18.68
C GLN A 32 2.68 11.09 -18.37
N GLN A 33 2.48 11.47 -17.10
CA GLN A 33 2.58 12.87 -16.68
C GLN A 33 4.02 13.40 -16.66
N GLY A 34 4.98 12.54 -16.29
CA GLY A 34 6.38 12.95 -16.16
C GLY A 34 6.60 14.01 -15.07
N GLY A 35 7.73 14.72 -15.16
CA GLY A 35 8.12 15.74 -14.17
C GLY A 35 8.14 15.21 -12.74
N LYS A 36 7.50 15.92 -11.81
CA LYS A 36 7.41 15.53 -10.39
C LYS A 36 6.81 14.14 -10.14
N HIS A 37 6.02 13.59 -11.07
CA HIS A 37 5.43 12.27 -10.94
C HIS A 37 6.43 11.13 -11.20
N VAL A 38 7.58 11.41 -11.83
CA VAL A 38 8.64 10.41 -12.07
C VAL A 38 9.94 10.75 -11.37
N GLU A 39 9.91 11.71 -10.45
CA GLU A 39 11.05 12.01 -9.59
C GLU A 39 11.46 10.74 -8.83
N PRO A 40 12.77 10.41 -8.77
CA PRO A 40 13.21 9.10 -8.32
C PRO A 40 12.72 8.69 -6.93
N GLN A 41 12.64 9.65 -6.00
CA GLN A 41 12.19 9.36 -4.63
C GLN A 41 10.71 9.00 -4.59
N HIS A 42 9.87 9.78 -5.27
CA HIS A 42 8.42 9.52 -5.33
C HIS A 42 8.14 8.18 -6.03
N PHE A 43 8.76 7.96 -7.19
CA PHE A 43 8.49 6.77 -7.98
C PHE A 43 8.97 5.48 -7.28
N LYS A 44 10.14 5.50 -6.64
CA LYS A 44 10.61 4.37 -5.81
C LYS A 44 9.64 4.08 -4.67
N LEU A 45 9.10 5.10 -4.02
CA LEU A 45 8.17 4.94 -2.91
C LEU A 45 6.83 4.34 -3.36
N MET A 46 6.31 4.74 -4.53
CA MET A 46 5.12 4.10 -5.10
C MET A 46 5.34 2.62 -5.39
N MET A 47 6.50 2.26 -5.95
CA MET A 47 6.85 0.86 -6.23
C MET A 47 7.04 0.05 -4.95
N ALA A 48 7.71 0.63 -3.94
CA ALA A 48 7.87 0.01 -2.64
C ALA A 48 6.51 -0.21 -1.96
N CYS A 49 5.61 0.77 -2.03
CA CYS A 49 4.24 0.69 -1.50
C CYS A 49 3.45 -0.43 -2.18
N ALA A 50 3.51 -0.53 -3.51
CA ALA A 50 2.87 -1.61 -4.24
C ALA A 50 3.40 -2.98 -3.79
N GLU A 51 4.71 -3.15 -3.69
CA GLU A 51 5.34 -4.43 -3.33
C GLU A 51 5.03 -4.85 -1.88
N ILE A 52 5.19 -3.93 -0.93
CA ILE A 52 4.96 -4.26 0.49
C ILE A 52 3.48 -4.55 0.76
N CYS A 53 2.55 -3.87 0.08
CA CYS A 53 1.12 -4.17 0.19
C CYS A 53 0.81 -5.59 -0.29
N GLN A 54 1.36 -6.01 -1.44
CA GLN A 54 1.20 -7.38 -1.92
C GLN A 54 1.82 -8.38 -0.95
N THR A 55 3.01 -8.09 -0.44
CA THR A 55 3.70 -8.94 0.56
C THR A 55 2.88 -9.09 1.84
N ALA A 56 2.35 -8.00 2.40
CA ALA A 56 1.53 -8.02 3.60
C ALA A 56 0.24 -8.84 3.40
N ALA A 57 -0.44 -8.65 2.27
CA ALA A 57 -1.61 -9.46 1.90
C ALA A 57 -1.27 -10.95 1.84
N ASN A 58 -0.16 -11.30 1.17
CA ASN A 58 0.29 -12.68 1.03
C ASN A 58 0.63 -13.31 2.39
N PHE A 59 1.31 -12.58 3.28
CA PHE A 59 1.67 -13.09 4.61
C PHE A 59 0.44 -13.36 5.47
N MET A 60 -0.58 -12.51 5.39
CA MET A 60 -1.87 -12.75 6.05
C MET A 60 -2.60 -13.97 5.45
N LEU A 61 -2.59 -14.13 4.12
CA LEU A 61 -3.20 -15.29 3.44
C LEU A 61 -2.49 -16.62 3.76
N ILE A 62 -1.16 -16.59 3.86
CA ILE A 62 -0.33 -17.72 4.28
C ILE A 62 -0.63 -18.09 5.75
N GLY A 63 -1.06 -17.14 6.56
CA GLY A 63 -1.40 -17.37 7.98
C GLY A 63 -0.19 -17.43 8.90
N THR A 64 0.91 -16.78 8.53
CA THR A 64 2.14 -16.73 9.35
C THR A 64 2.10 -15.58 10.35
N SER A 65 2.59 -15.78 11.58
CA SER A 65 2.71 -14.71 12.59
C SER A 65 3.61 -13.56 12.15
N HIS A 66 4.47 -13.78 11.15
CA HIS A 66 5.29 -12.72 10.55
C HIS A 66 4.45 -11.64 9.84
N HIS A 67 3.15 -11.87 9.61
CA HIS A 67 2.26 -10.85 9.07
C HIS A 67 2.30 -9.55 9.90
N LYS A 68 2.54 -9.64 11.22
CA LYS A 68 2.62 -8.46 12.10
C LYS A 68 3.75 -7.51 11.69
N HIS A 69 4.92 -8.06 11.36
CA HIS A 69 6.07 -7.27 10.92
C HIS A 69 5.84 -6.66 9.54
N THR A 70 5.32 -7.45 8.60
CA THR A 70 5.04 -6.95 7.24
C THR A 70 3.93 -5.92 7.23
N CYS A 71 2.92 -6.05 8.11
CA CYS A 71 1.87 -5.05 8.27
C CYS A 71 2.41 -3.76 8.93
N ALA A 72 3.33 -3.85 9.89
CA ALA A 72 3.97 -2.66 10.46
C ALA A 72 4.71 -1.86 9.38
N GLU A 73 5.58 -2.52 8.60
CA GLU A 73 6.32 -1.90 7.50
C GLU A 73 5.39 -1.37 6.41
N CYS A 74 4.36 -2.15 6.05
CA CYS A 74 3.35 -1.73 5.07
C CYS A 74 2.67 -0.43 5.52
N ALA A 75 2.33 -0.29 6.80
CA ALA A 75 1.69 0.92 7.30
C ALA A 75 2.59 2.15 7.24
N GLU A 76 3.89 2.00 7.53
CA GLU A 76 4.89 3.07 7.42
C GLU A 76 5.05 3.54 5.97
N ILE A 77 5.32 2.60 5.05
CA ILE A 77 5.49 2.89 3.62
C ILE A 77 4.21 3.48 3.01
N CYS A 78 3.03 2.97 3.37
CA CYS A 78 1.76 3.52 2.89
C CYS A 78 1.57 4.97 3.34
N GLU A 79 1.90 5.31 4.59
CA GLU A 79 1.79 6.69 5.08
C GLU A 79 2.77 7.62 4.35
N GLU A 80 4.00 7.18 4.12
CA GLU A 80 4.97 7.93 3.32
C GLU A 80 4.49 8.12 1.87
N CYS A 81 4.00 7.06 1.25
CA CYS A 81 3.48 7.08 -0.12
C CYS A 81 2.31 8.05 -0.23
N ALA A 82 1.36 8.04 0.71
CA ALA A 82 0.25 8.99 0.76
C ALA A 82 0.73 10.44 0.79
N ARG A 83 1.67 10.76 1.70
CA ARG A 83 2.25 12.12 1.79
C ARG A 83 2.94 12.55 0.51
N SER A 84 3.71 11.65 -0.12
CA SER A 84 4.38 11.94 -1.38
C SER A 84 3.39 12.17 -2.53
N CYS A 85 2.34 11.35 -2.62
CA CYS A 85 1.25 11.50 -3.58
C CYS A 85 0.48 12.83 -3.40
N GLU A 86 0.28 13.30 -2.17
CA GLU A 86 -0.33 14.62 -1.89
C GLU A 86 0.54 15.78 -2.40
N GLN A 87 1.85 15.72 -2.16
CA GLN A 87 2.80 16.74 -2.61
C GLN A 87 2.87 16.81 -4.14
N VAL A 88 2.87 15.64 -4.79
CA VAL A 88 2.86 15.55 -6.24
C VAL A 88 1.51 16.00 -6.82
N GLY A 89 0.39 15.77 -6.14
CA GLY A 89 -0.94 16.22 -6.57
C GLY A 89 -1.50 15.41 -7.74
N GLY A 90 -2.81 15.48 -7.97
CA GLY A 90 -3.48 14.63 -8.98
C GLY A 90 -3.59 13.15 -8.60
N MET A 91 -3.14 12.77 -7.40
CA MET A 91 -3.03 11.38 -6.93
C MET A 91 -4.08 10.99 -5.89
N GLY A 92 -5.26 11.65 -5.88
CA GLY A 92 -6.23 11.55 -4.79
C GLY A 92 -6.71 10.12 -4.47
N GLU A 93 -6.84 9.27 -5.50
CA GLU A 93 -7.20 7.86 -5.30
C GLU A 93 -6.11 7.07 -4.56
N CYS A 94 -4.84 7.24 -4.96
CA CYS A 94 -3.69 6.61 -4.29
C CYS A 94 -3.57 7.08 -2.85
N VAL A 95 -3.72 8.39 -2.59
CA VAL A 95 -3.70 8.94 -1.23
C VAL A 95 -4.72 8.25 -0.32
N GLN A 96 -5.96 8.12 -0.79
CA GLN A 96 -7.01 7.47 0.00
C GLN A 96 -6.76 5.98 0.20
N ALA A 97 -6.30 5.26 -0.84
CA ALA A 97 -6.00 3.84 -0.74
C ALA A 97 -4.86 3.56 0.25
N CYS A 98 -3.77 4.33 0.16
CA CYS A 98 -2.64 4.25 1.07
C CYS A 98 -3.04 4.52 2.52
N ARG A 99 -3.82 5.59 2.79
CA ARG A 99 -4.26 5.92 4.16
C ARG A 99 -5.14 4.83 4.77
N ARG A 100 -6.09 4.27 4.00
CA ARG A 100 -6.93 3.15 4.47
C ARG A 100 -6.11 1.89 4.72
N CYS A 101 -5.19 1.55 3.82
CA CYS A 101 -4.29 0.42 3.98
C CYS A 101 -3.41 0.59 5.24
N ALA A 102 -2.80 1.77 5.43
CA ALA A 102 -1.99 2.05 6.60
C ALA A 102 -2.79 1.91 7.91
N GLU A 103 -4.02 2.42 7.97
CA GLU A 103 -4.88 2.26 9.14
C GLU A 103 -5.19 0.79 9.45
N SER A 104 -5.54 0.01 8.42
CA SER A 104 -5.85 -1.41 8.57
C SER A 104 -4.62 -2.23 8.99
N CYS A 105 -3.47 -1.98 8.34
CA CYS A 105 -2.20 -2.62 8.65
C CYS A 105 -1.71 -2.33 10.08
N ARG A 106 -1.90 -1.11 10.60
CA ARG A 106 -1.59 -0.79 12.01
C ARG A 106 -2.37 -1.67 12.99
N LYS A 107 -3.62 -2.01 12.69
CA LYS A 107 -4.44 -2.90 13.53
C LYS A 107 -3.90 -4.34 13.50
N MET A 108 -3.37 -4.79 12.37
CA MET A 108 -2.81 -6.14 12.19
C MET A 108 -1.37 -6.30 12.69
N ALA A 109 -0.65 -5.19 12.90
CA ALA A 109 0.70 -5.17 13.44
C ALA A 109 0.77 -5.37 14.97
N ALA A 110 -0.37 -5.20 15.67
CA ALA A 110 -0.50 -5.37 17.11
C ALA A 110 -0.47 -6.85 17.55
#